data_AF-E9E3Q8-F1
#
_entry.id   AF-E9E3Q8-F1
#
_cell.length_a   1.000
_cell.length_b   1.000
_cell.length_c   1.000
_cell.angle_alpha   90.00
_cell.angle_beta   90.00
_cell.angle_gamma   90.00
#
_symmetry.space_group_name_H-M   'P 1'
#
loop_
_entity.id
_entity.type
_entity.pdbx_description
1 polymer ?
#
loop_
_entity_poly.entity_id
_entity_poly.type
_entity_poly.pdbx_seq_one_letter_code
_entity_poly.pdbx_strand_id
1 'polypeptide(L)'
;MHAPSENYMSSITSSNAHQDGTGYGATNTAVGLLLVLGSTIPMGGSPLFFSGFMLLIVVAWATASSLAELASAMPHPGGQYIWVNQLAPPSIRRGLSYYTAMISWLGAVASGASACLSASVSIFGVISFLNPDFVYRRWMGFVTFQILNLVTMLCSVFEQALPQISRAVLFVSVASAAVVFVTLFAASRQHASPETFFTTISNTSGWQDGNAFFDQSKRDQLESLLS
;
A
#
# COMPACT_ATOMS: atom_id res chain seq x y z
N MET A 1 -9.31 35.41 31.75
CA MET A 1 -9.55 34.67 30.50
C MET A 1 -8.41 35.00 29.55
N HIS A 2 -7.35 34.20 29.57
CA HIS A 2 -6.18 34.40 28.72
C HIS A 2 -6.43 33.62 27.43
N ALA A 3 -6.49 34.31 26.29
CA ALA A 3 -6.62 33.66 24.99
C ALA A 3 -5.42 32.72 24.77
N PRO A 4 -5.60 31.54 24.15
CA PRO A 4 -4.48 30.64 23.87
C PRO A 4 -3.51 31.36 22.93
N SER A 5 -2.21 31.28 23.22
CA SER A 5 -1.17 31.93 22.43
C SER A 5 -1.17 31.40 20.99
N GLU A 6 -0.92 32.30 20.03
CA GLU A 6 -0.92 32.06 18.58
C GLU A 6 0.00 30.88 18.17
N ASN A 7 1.08 30.65 18.93
CA ASN A 7 2.01 29.53 18.76
C ASN A 7 1.39 28.16 19.10
N TYR A 8 0.41 28.10 20.01
CA TYR A 8 -0.28 26.85 20.34
C TYR A 8 -1.25 26.47 19.22
N MET A 9 -1.99 27.44 18.67
CA MET A 9 -2.90 27.20 17.55
C MET A 9 -2.17 26.81 16.26
N SER A 10 -0.99 27.39 15.97
CA SER A 10 -0.18 27.00 14.81
C SER A 10 0.41 25.59 14.96
N SER A 11 0.76 25.16 16.18
CA SER A 11 1.20 23.78 16.45
C SER A 11 0.08 22.75 16.31
N ILE A 12 -1.16 23.10 16.69
CA ILE A 12 -2.31 22.21 16.55
C ILE A 12 -2.74 22.11 15.08
N THR A 13 -2.72 23.22 14.33
CA THR A 13 -3.03 23.19 12.89
C THR A 13 -1.97 22.44 12.08
N SER A 14 -0.67 22.56 12.40
CA SER A 14 0.37 21.75 11.76
C SER A 14 0.28 20.26 12.14
N SER A 15 -0.03 19.95 13.40
CA SER A 15 -0.29 18.57 13.85
C SER A 15 -1.47 17.92 13.14
N ASN A 16 -2.56 18.65 12.93
CA ASN A 16 -3.73 18.15 12.21
C ASN A 16 -3.42 17.91 10.72
N ALA A 17 -2.65 18.81 10.09
CA ALA A 17 -2.21 18.63 8.69
C ALA A 17 -1.30 17.41 8.52
N HIS A 18 -0.45 17.10 9.51
CA HIS A 18 0.36 15.88 9.52
C HIS A 18 -0.48 14.60 9.75
N GLN A 19 -1.52 14.67 10.59
CA GLN A 19 -2.46 13.57 10.79
C GLN A 19 -3.28 13.25 9.52
N ASP A 20 -3.70 14.27 8.78
CA ASP A 20 -4.40 14.10 7.50
C ASP A 20 -3.52 13.30 6.52
N GLY A 21 -2.21 13.57 6.52
CA GLY A 21 -1.19 12.85 5.74
C GLY A 21 -1.16 11.34 5.96
N THR A 22 -1.31 10.91 7.21
CA THR A 22 -1.25 9.50 7.61
C THR A 22 -2.53 8.75 7.23
N GLY A 23 -3.67 9.45 7.18
CA GLY A 23 -4.94 8.91 6.68
C GLY A 23 -4.89 8.49 5.20
N TYR A 24 -4.10 9.17 4.37
CA TYR A 24 -3.99 8.84 2.94
C TYR A 24 -3.40 7.46 2.68
N GLY A 25 -2.36 7.07 3.43
CA GLY A 25 -1.75 5.75 3.31
C GLY A 25 -2.74 4.63 3.66
N ALA A 26 -3.49 4.81 4.75
CA ALA A 26 -4.50 3.85 5.18
C ALA A 26 -5.64 3.71 4.15
N THR A 27 -6.06 4.81 3.52
CA THR A 27 -7.26 4.79 2.67
C THR A 27 -6.99 4.26 1.26
N ASN A 28 -5.80 4.51 0.69
CA ASN A 28 -5.41 3.91 -0.59
C ASN A 28 -5.22 2.39 -0.51
N THR A 29 -4.97 1.86 0.71
CA THR A 29 -4.72 0.43 0.92
C THR A 29 -5.91 -0.43 0.49
N ALA A 30 -7.15 0.02 0.68
CA ALA A 30 -8.34 -0.76 0.28
C ALA A 30 -8.42 -0.99 -1.24
N VAL A 31 -8.12 0.04 -2.03
CA VAL A 31 -8.08 -0.07 -3.50
C VAL A 31 -6.90 -0.92 -3.94
N GLY A 32 -5.74 -0.74 -3.31
CA GLY A 32 -4.56 -1.59 -3.54
C GLY A 32 -4.83 -3.06 -3.24
N LEU A 33 -5.54 -3.36 -2.15
CA LEU A 33 -5.92 -4.71 -1.76
C LEU A 33 -6.76 -5.39 -2.86
N LEU A 34 -7.68 -4.66 -3.49
CA LEU A 34 -8.53 -5.21 -4.56
C LEU A 34 -7.72 -5.56 -5.81
N LEU A 35 -6.76 -4.72 -6.20
CA LEU A 35 -5.85 -5.01 -7.30
C LEU A 35 -4.95 -6.22 -7.00
N VAL A 36 -4.47 -6.32 -5.76
CA VAL A 36 -3.68 -7.46 -5.31
C VAL A 36 -4.54 -8.72 -5.28
N LEU A 37 -5.76 -8.68 -4.74
CA LEU A 37 -6.69 -9.81 -4.74
C LEU A 37 -6.96 -10.33 -6.15
N GLY A 38 -7.20 -9.44 -7.10
CA GLY A 38 -7.44 -9.80 -8.50
C GLY A 38 -6.26 -10.53 -9.18
N SER A 39 -5.02 -10.22 -8.75
CA SER A 39 -3.82 -10.86 -9.29
C SER A 39 -3.35 -12.08 -8.49
N THR A 40 -3.61 -12.12 -7.18
CA THR A 40 -3.11 -13.17 -6.27
C THR A 40 -4.02 -14.40 -6.23
N ILE A 41 -5.35 -14.24 -6.33
CA ILE A 41 -6.27 -15.39 -6.36
C ILE A 41 -5.92 -16.39 -7.49
N PRO A 42 -5.62 -15.95 -8.73
CA PRO A 42 -5.22 -16.87 -9.81
C PRO A 42 -3.82 -17.50 -9.63
N MET A 43 -2.94 -16.88 -8.85
CA MET A 43 -1.53 -17.29 -8.73
C MET A 43 -1.23 -18.16 -7.51
N GLY A 44 -2.05 -18.11 -6.47
CA GLY A 44 -1.80 -18.86 -5.23
C GLY A 44 -3.04 -19.20 -4.41
N GLY A 45 -4.23 -18.87 -4.90
CA GLY A 45 -5.48 -19.07 -4.16
C GLY A 45 -5.60 -18.21 -2.90
N SER A 46 -6.71 -18.43 -2.21
CA SER A 46 -7.06 -17.74 -0.96
C SER A 46 -6.11 -17.97 0.23
N PRO A 47 -5.53 -19.18 0.43
CA PRO A 47 -4.67 -19.44 1.59
C PRO A 47 -3.38 -18.60 1.58
N LEU A 48 -2.73 -18.50 0.41
CA LEU A 48 -1.47 -17.76 0.25
C LEU A 48 -1.65 -16.26 0.48
N PHE A 49 -2.76 -15.72 0.01
CA PHE A 49 -3.08 -14.33 0.26
C PHE A 49 -3.27 -14.07 1.76
N PHE A 50 -4.00 -14.93 2.46
CA PHE A 50 -4.28 -14.75 3.89
C PHE A 50 -3.02 -14.89 4.76
N SER A 51 -2.21 -15.93 4.56
CA SER A 51 -0.98 -16.15 5.33
C SER A 51 0.06 -15.06 5.05
N GLY A 52 0.21 -14.66 3.78
CA GLY A 52 1.07 -13.55 3.38
C GLY A 52 0.64 -12.22 4.01
N PHE A 53 -0.67 -11.94 4.02
CA PHE A 53 -1.21 -10.73 4.62
C PHE A 53 -0.97 -10.66 6.13
N MET A 54 -1.15 -11.78 6.85
CA MET A 54 -0.86 -11.85 8.28
C MET A 54 0.62 -11.59 8.60
N LEU A 55 1.53 -12.17 7.82
CA LEU A 55 2.97 -11.90 7.96
C LEU A 55 3.28 -10.41 7.73
N LEU A 56 2.69 -9.81 6.69
CA LEU A 56 2.86 -8.39 6.38
C LEU A 56 2.36 -7.49 7.51
N ILE A 57 1.24 -7.82 8.16
CA ILE A 57 0.74 -7.06 9.32
C ILE A 57 1.76 -7.06 10.45
N VAL A 58 2.32 -8.22 10.80
CA VAL A 58 3.28 -8.34 11.91
C VAL A 58 4.53 -7.50 11.62
N VAL A 59 5.07 -7.57 10.40
CA VAL A 59 6.24 -6.79 9.99
C VAL A 59 5.93 -5.29 9.96
N ALA A 60 4.76 -4.90 9.44
CA ALA A 60 4.31 -3.51 9.42
C ALA A 60 4.11 -2.95 10.84
N TRP A 61 3.57 -3.74 11.77
CA TRP A 61 3.42 -3.35 13.17
C TRP A 61 4.77 -3.18 13.87
N ALA A 62 5.68 -4.13 13.69
CA ALA A 62 7.03 -4.05 14.26
C ALA A 62 7.74 -2.78 13.77
N THR A 63 7.73 -2.52 12.46
CA THR A 63 8.34 -1.31 11.89
C THR A 63 7.66 -0.03 12.37
N ALA A 64 6.32 0.01 12.43
CA ALA A 64 5.58 1.16 12.95
C ALA A 64 5.89 1.43 14.43
N SER A 65 5.98 0.39 15.27
CA SER A 65 6.31 0.54 16.69
C SER A 65 7.71 1.10 16.91
N SER A 66 8.72 0.57 16.22
CA SER A 66 10.09 1.11 16.29
C SER A 66 10.16 2.56 15.81
N LEU A 67 9.40 2.91 14.77
CA LEU A 67 9.34 4.28 14.27
C LEU A 67 8.64 5.23 15.25
N ALA A 68 7.60 4.74 15.94
CA ALA A 68 6.87 5.50 16.95
C ALA A 68 7.75 5.80 18.18
N GLU A 69 8.57 4.85 18.63
CA GLU A 69 9.53 5.08 19.71
C GLU A 69 10.55 6.16 19.33
N LEU A 70 11.10 6.09 18.10
CA LEU A 70 12.03 7.10 17.58
C LEU A 70 11.38 8.48 17.46
N ALA A 71 10.14 8.55 16.95
CA ALA A 71 9.40 9.80 16.82
C ALA A 71 9.07 10.42 18.18
N SER A 72 8.78 9.59 19.20
CA SER A 72 8.52 10.07 20.56
C SER A 72 9.80 10.54 21.27
N ALA A 73 10.94 9.89 21.03
CA ALA A 73 12.20 10.25 21.66
C ALA A 73 12.82 11.51 21.02
N MET A 74 12.70 11.66 19.70
CA MET A 74 13.33 12.74 18.94
C MET A 74 12.35 13.36 17.93
N PRO A 75 11.38 14.16 18.39
CA PRO A 75 10.39 14.79 17.52
C PRO A 75 11.08 15.87 16.66
N HIS A 76 11.38 15.54 15.40
CA HIS A 76 11.99 16.47 14.46
C HIS A 76 11.29 16.43 13.09
N PRO A 77 10.94 17.57 12.49
CA PRO A 77 10.27 17.63 11.17
C PRO A 77 11.05 17.04 9.99
N GLY A 78 12.35 16.74 10.13
CA GLY A 78 13.13 16.06 9.08
C GLY A 78 13.09 14.54 9.17
N GLY A 79 12.40 13.95 10.15
CA GLY A 79 12.13 12.52 10.20
C GLY A 79 13.36 11.62 10.14
N GLN A 80 13.27 10.55 9.34
CA GLN A 80 14.20 9.41 9.35
C GLN A 80 15.67 9.78 9.10
N TYR A 81 15.98 10.71 8.19
CA TYR A 81 17.37 11.05 7.89
C TYR A 81 18.04 11.83 9.03
N ILE A 82 17.28 12.59 9.81
CA ILE A 82 17.80 13.30 11.00
C ILE A 82 18.04 12.32 12.13
N TRP A 83 17.12 11.36 12.33
CA TRP A 83 17.30 10.32 13.33
C TRP A 83 18.57 9.51 13.07
N VAL A 84 18.83 9.14 11.82
CA VAL A 84 20.08 8.47 11.43
C VAL A 84 21.31 9.34 11.72
N ASN A 85 21.25 10.65 11.49
CA ASN A 85 22.36 11.55 11.79
C ASN A 85 22.66 11.65 13.30
N GLN A 86 21.64 11.51 14.15
CA GLN A 86 21.76 11.61 15.61
C GLN A 86 22.20 10.29 16.25
N LEU A 87 21.76 9.15 15.71
CA LEU A 87 22.09 7.81 16.21
C LEU A 87 23.44 7.28 15.68
N ALA A 88 23.90 7.75 14.52
CA ALA A 88 25.11 7.24 13.90
C ALA A 88 26.42 7.77 14.52
N PRO A 89 27.50 6.97 14.51
CA PRO A 89 28.83 7.41 14.95
C PRO A 89 29.32 8.65 14.17
N PRO A 90 30.08 9.55 14.80
CA PRO A 90 30.50 10.83 14.20
C PRO A 90 31.32 10.69 12.91
N SER A 91 32.00 9.55 12.71
CA SER A 91 32.77 9.24 11.50
C SER A 91 31.92 8.95 10.27
N ILE A 92 30.73 8.37 10.43
CA ILE A 92 29.89 7.89 9.31
C ILE A 92 28.51 8.55 9.23
N ARG A 93 28.12 9.36 10.21
CA ARG A 93 26.78 9.97 10.30
C ARG A 93 26.34 10.73 9.04
N ARG A 94 27.25 11.48 8.39
CA ARG A 94 26.93 12.24 7.16
C ARG A 94 26.64 11.32 5.98
N GLY A 95 27.42 10.26 5.83
CA GLY A 95 27.24 9.27 4.77
C GLY A 95 25.93 8.51 4.94
N LEU A 96 25.69 7.93 6.13
CA LEU A 96 24.47 7.17 6.40
C LEU A 96 23.19 8.01 6.27
N SER A 97 23.22 9.27 6.70
CA SER A 97 22.08 10.18 6.56
C SER A 97 21.79 10.49 5.10
N TYR A 98 22.83 10.70 4.29
CA TYR A 98 22.69 10.92 2.85
C TYR A 98 22.10 9.70 2.14
N TYR A 99 22.62 8.50 2.41
CA TYR A 99 22.07 7.27 1.84
C TYR A 99 20.63 7.02 2.24
N THR A 100 20.28 7.25 3.51
CA THR A 100 18.91 7.12 4.01
C THR A 100 17.98 8.09 3.29
N ALA A 101 18.39 9.35 3.15
CA ALA A 101 17.61 10.36 2.42
C ALA A 101 17.45 10.00 0.94
N MET A 102 18.50 9.52 0.28
CA MET A 102 18.45 9.09 -1.13
C MET A 102 17.52 7.90 -1.34
N ILE A 103 17.59 6.88 -0.48
CA ILE A 103 16.71 5.70 -0.57
C ILE A 103 15.26 6.12 -0.32
N SER A 104 15.00 6.97 0.69
CA SER A 104 13.65 7.47 0.95
C SER A 104 13.10 8.28 -0.23
N TRP A 105 13.93 9.12 -0.87
CA TRP A 105 13.53 9.89 -2.03
C TRP A 105 13.25 9.00 -3.25
N LEU A 106 14.12 8.03 -3.54
CA LEU A 106 13.89 7.04 -4.59
C LEU A 106 12.61 6.23 -4.34
N GLY A 107 12.35 5.85 -3.08
CA GLY A 107 11.13 5.17 -2.68
C GLY A 107 9.88 6.01 -2.94
N ALA A 108 9.92 7.32 -2.63
CA ALA A 108 8.82 8.23 -2.91
C ALA A 108 8.55 8.38 -4.41
N VAL A 109 9.60 8.54 -5.23
CA VAL A 109 9.49 8.63 -6.70
C VAL A 109 8.94 7.33 -7.29
N ALA A 110 9.48 6.18 -6.86
CA ALA A 110 9.02 4.87 -7.31
C ALA A 110 7.56 4.60 -6.93
N SER A 111 7.15 5.02 -5.73
CA SER A 111 5.75 4.90 -5.27
C SER A 111 4.80 5.76 -6.10
N GLY A 112 5.18 7.01 -6.39
CA GLY A 112 4.41 7.89 -7.27
C GLY A 112 4.27 7.34 -8.70
N ALA A 113 5.37 6.85 -9.27
CA ALA A 113 5.36 6.20 -10.57
C ALA A 113 4.48 4.93 -10.56
N SER A 114 4.58 4.10 -9.52
CA SER A 114 3.74 2.91 -9.38
C SER A 114 2.25 3.26 -9.33
N ALA A 115 1.86 4.31 -8.60
CA ALA A 115 0.47 4.77 -8.56
C ALA A 115 -0.03 5.22 -9.94
N CYS A 116 0.77 6.01 -10.67
CA CYS A 116 0.43 6.45 -12.03
C CYS A 116 0.29 5.26 -13.00
N LEU A 117 1.15 4.24 -12.85
CA LEU A 117 1.08 3.03 -13.66
C LEU A 117 -0.20 2.25 -13.36
N SER A 118 -0.53 2.03 -12.08
CA SER A 118 -1.75 1.34 -11.66
C SER A 118 -3.01 2.06 -12.15
N ALA A 119 -3.03 3.40 -12.12
CA ALA A 119 -4.13 4.20 -12.67
C ALA A 119 -4.26 4.02 -14.19
N SER A 120 -3.16 4.07 -14.94
CA SER A 120 -3.16 3.83 -16.39
C SER A 120 -3.73 2.46 -16.75
N VAL A 121 -3.27 1.40 -16.06
CA VAL A 121 -3.77 0.03 -16.26
C VAL A 121 -5.26 -0.07 -15.94
N SER A 122 -5.70 0.57 -14.85
CA SER A 122 -7.12 0.56 -14.44
C SER A 122 -8.02 1.23 -15.47
N ILE A 123 -7.60 2.36 -16.05
CA ILE A 123 -8.34 3.05 -17.11
C ILE A 123 -8.54 2.14 -18.33
N PHE A 124 -7.48 1.50 -18.81
CA PHE A 124 -7.58 0.58 -19.93
C PHE A 124 -8.35 -0.70 -19.59
N GLY A 125 -8.33 -1.14 -18.33
CA GLY A 125 -9.17 -2.23 -17.83
C GLY A 125 -10.66 -1.90 -17.99
N VAL A 126 -11.08 -0.70 -17.62
CA VAL A 126 -12.48 -0.24 -17.80
C VAL A 126 -12.83 -0.08 -19.28
N ILE A 127 -11.94 0.47 -20.10
CA ILE A 127 -12.18 0.65 -21.54
C ILE A 127 -12.37 -0.70 -22.24
N SER A 128 -11.51 -1.67 -21.94
CA SER A 128 -11.60 -3.03 -22.48
C SER A 128 -12.87 -3.75 -22.03
N PHE A 129 -13.39 -3.44 -20.84
CA PHE A 129 -14.64 -3.99 -20.34
C PHE A 129 -15.87 -3.39 -21.05
N LEU A 130 -15.84 -2.08 -21.36
CA LEU A 130 -16.95 -1.39 -22.05
C LEU A 130 -16.99 -1.66 -23.56
N ASN A 131 -15.83 -1.87 -24.19
CA ASN A 131 -15.71 -2.09 -25.64
C ASN A 131 -14.94 -3.40 -25.91
N PRO A 132 -15.63 -4.52 -26.20
CA PRO A 132 -14.99 -5.81 -26.40
C PRO A 132 -14.11 -5.89 -27.66
N ASP A 133 -14.33 -5.02 -28.65
CA ASP A 133 -13.52 -4.95 -29.88
C ASP A 133 -12.22 -4.14 -29.71
N PHE A 134 -11.99 -3.53 -28.53
CA PHE A 134 -10.83 -2.69 -28.29
C PHE A 134 -9.58 -3.54 -27.98
N VAL A 135 -8.62 -3.54 -28.90
CA VAL A 135 -7.33 -4.22 -28.70
C VAL A 135 -6.34 -3.30 -27.99
N TYR A 136 -6.08 -3.58 -26.71
CA TYR A 136 -5.07 -2.87 -25.93
C TYR A 136 -3.66 -3.08 -26.52
N ARG A 137 -2.97 -1.97 -26.82
CA ARG A 137 -1.57 -1.97 -27.27
C ARG A 137 -0.67 -1.35 -26.21
N ARG A 138 0.52 -1.94 -25.98
CA ARG A 138 1.49 -1.51 -24.95
C ARG A 138 1.85 -0.03 -25.01
N TRP A 139 1.94 0.56 -26.21
CA TRP A 139 2.28 1.98 -26.36
C TRP A 139 1.19 2.91 -25.79
N MET A 140 -0.08 2.49 -25.80
CA MET A 140 -1.20 3.28 -25.28
C MET A 140 -1.10 3.41 -23.76
N GLY A 141 -0.79 2.31 -23.07
CA GLY A 141 -0.51 2.30 -21.64
C GLY A 141 0.67 3.19 -21.25
N PHE A 142 1.75 3.14 -22.04
CA PHE A 142 2.93 3.98 -21.82
C PHE A 142 2.63 5.47 -21.99
N VAL A 143 1.91 5.86 -23.05
CA VAL A 143 1.54 7.27 -23.29
C VAL A 143 0.64 7.79 -22.17
N THR A 144 -0.40 7.04 -21.78
CA THR A 144 -1.28 7.42 -20.68
C THR A 144 -0.52 7.53 -19.36
N PHE A 145 0.41 6.61 -19.08
CA PHE A 145 1.28 6.67 -17.91
C PHE A 145 2.13 7.95 -17.88
N GLN A 146 2.72 8.35 -19.01
CA GLN A 146 3.53 9.58 -19.09
C GLN A 146 2.66 10.83 -18.90
N ILE A 147 1.47 10.87 -19.50
CA ILE A 147 0.52 11.97 -19.31
C ILE A 147 0.10 12.09 -17.84
N LEU A 148 -0.24 10.98 -17.19
CA LEU A 148 -0.63 10.98 -15.78
C LEU A 148 0.52 11.44 -14.86
N ASN A 149 1.76 11.05 -15.14
CA ASN A 149 2.93 11.57 -14.40
C ASN A 149 3.08 13.08 -14.57
N LEU A 150 2.95 13.59 -15.80
CA LEU A 150 3.09 15.00 -16.08
C LEU A 150 1.99 15.83 -15.40
N VAL A 151 0.74 15.36 -15.44
CA VAL A 151 -0.39 15.97 -14.72
C VAL A 151 -0.14 15.95 -13.22
N THR A 152 0.30 14.83 -12.66
CA THR A 152 0.60 14.70 -11.22
C THR A 152 1.72 15.64 -10.80
N MET A 153 2.76 15.79 -11.64
CA MET A 153 3.85 16.74 -11.42
C MET A 153 3.33 18.19 -11.41
N LEU A 154 2.49 18.57 -12.37
CA LEU A 154 1.89 19.91 -12.43
C LEU A 154 0.98 20.17 -11.22
N CYS A 155 0.15 19.21 -10.82
CA CYS A 155 -0.68 19.32 -9.63
C CYS A 155 0.16 19.44 -8.35
N SER A 156 1.33 18.78 -8.29
CA SER A 156 2.23 18.87 -7.13
C SER A 156 2.87 20.26 -6.97
N VAL A 157 2.93 21.07 -8.03
CA VAL A 157 3.40 22.48 -7.93
C VAL A 157 2.39 23.36 -7.18
N PHE A 158 1.11 22.99 -7.18
CA PHE A 158 0.05 23.72 -6.49
C PHE A 158 -0.16 23.19 -5.06
N GLU A 159 0.78 23.51 -4.17
CA GLU A 159 0.81 23.04 -2.77
C GLU A 159 -0.47 23.40 -1.98
N GLN A 160 -1.15 24.49 -2.34
CA GLN A 160 -2.40 24.92 -1.70
C GLN A 160 -3.61 24.04 -2.04
N ALA A 161 -3.60 23.36 -3.19
CA ALA A 161 -4.69 22.48 -3.62
C ALA A 161 -4.56 21.05 -3.05
N LEU A 162 -3.34 20.67 -2.63
CA LEU A 162 -3.03 19.34 -2.13
C LEU A 162 -3.93 18.92 -0.95
N PRO A 163 -4.15 19.74 0.09
CA PRO A 163 -4.98 19.34 1.23
C PRO A 163 -6.44 19.08 0.84
N GLN A 164 -6.99 19.86 -0.10
CA GLN A 164 -8.38 19.72 -0.56
C GLN A 164 -8.58 18.51 -1.45
N ILE A 165 -7.69 18.31 -2.43
CA ILE A 165 -7.71 17.14 -3.32
C ILE A 165 -7.59 15.88 -2.48
N SER A 166 -6.67 15.90 -1.53
CA SER A 166 -6.40 14.73 -0.71
C SER A 166 -7.65 14.40 0.13
N ARG A 167 -8.28 15.38 0.80
CA ARG A 167 -9.54 15.15 1.54
C ARG A 167 -10.65 14.56 0.67
N ALA A 168 -10.77 14.99 -0.59
CA ALA A 168 -11.74 14.43 -1.54
C ALA A 168 -11.42 12.98 -1.90
N VAL A 169 -10.14 12.66 -2.18
CA VAL A 169 -9.68 11.29 -2.46
C VAL A 169 -9.94 10.36 -1.27
N LEU A 170 -9.74 10.85 -0.04
CA LEU A 170 -10.04 10.09 1.17
C LEU A 170 -11.52 9.72 1.25
N PHE A 171 -12.41 10.70 1.03
CA PHE A 171 -13.85 10.45 1.03
C PHE A 171 -14.26 9.42 -0.04
N VAL A 172 -13.76 9.57 -1.26
CA VAL A 172 -14.03 8.63 -2.37
C VAL A 172 -13.52 7.24 -2.04
N SER A 173 -12.36 7.12 -1.40
CA SER A 173 -11.76 5.83 -1.09
C SER A 173 -12.47 5.11 0.07
N VAL A 174 -12.95 5.85 1.08
CA VAL A 174 -13.82 5.28 2.13
C VAL A 174 -15.16 4.84 1.55
N ALA A 175 -15.75 5.66 0.68
CA ALA A 175 -17.00 5.31 0.01
C ALA A 175 -16.85 4.08 -0.88
N SER A 176 -15.76 3.98 -1.66
CA SER A 176 -15.51 2.82 -2.51
C SER A 176 -15.28 1.54 -1.70
N ALA A 177 -14.54 1.63 -0.59
CA ALA A 177 -14.38 0.51 0.34
C ALA A 177 -15.72 0.03 0.91
N ALA A 178 -16.60 0.95 1.32
CA ALA A 178 -17.93 0.61 1.80
C ALA A 178 -18.80 -0.05 0.71
N VAL A 179 -18.78 0.48 -0.51
CA VAL A 179 -19.51 -0.10 -1.65
C VAL A 179 -19.03 -1.51 -1.96
N VAL A 180 -17.71 -1.73 -1.98
CA VAL A 180 -17.14 -3.06 -2.23
C VAL A 180 -17.52 -4.03 -1.11
N PHE A 181 -17.45 -3.61 0.15
CA PHE A 181 -17.84 -4.44 1.29
C PHE A 181 -19.31 -4.87 1.20
N VAL A 182 -20.22 -3.92 0.93
CA VAL A 182 -21.65 -4.19 0.76
C VAL A 182 -21.91 -5.08 -0.45
N THR A 183 -21.24 -4.83 -1.58
CA THR A 183 -21.40 -5.62 -2.81
C THR A 183 -20.92 -7.05 -2.60
N LEU A 184 -19.78 -7.25 -1.94
CA LEU A 184 -19.25 -8.58 -1.64
C LEU A 184 -20.20 -9.36 -0.72
N PHE A 185 -20.76 -8.69 0.30
CA PHE A 185 -21.71 -9.31 1.22
C PHE A 185 -23.04 -9.66 0.52
N ALA A 186 -23.54 -8.78 -0.36
CA ALA A 186 -24.76 -9.02 -1.12
C ALA A 186 -24.59 -10.08 -2.22
N ALA A 187 -23.40 -10.19 -2.82
CA ALA A 187 -23.11 -11.15 -3.89
C ALA A 187 -22.68 -12.53 -3.38
N SER A 188 -22.24 -12.65 -2.11
CA SER A 188 -21.84 -13.92 -1.52
C SER A 188 -23.07 -14.82 -1.27
N ARG A 189 -23.41 -15.64 -2.27
CA ARG A 189 -24.44 -16.70 -2.16
C ARG A 189 -23.89 -18.04 -1.67
N GLN A 190 -22.57 -18.22 -1.68
CA GLN A 190 -21.88 -19.41 -1.20
C GLN A 190 -20.72 -18.97 -0.30
N HIS A 191 -20.77 -19.39 0.96
CA HIS A 191 -19.65 -19.23 1.88
C HIS A 191 -18.70 -20.40 1.66
N ALA A 192 -17.44 -20.12 1.33
CA ALA A 192 -16.42 -21.16 1.26
C ALA A 192 -16.28 -21.82 2.64
N SER A 193 -16.32 -23.15 2.69
CA SER A 193 -16.04 -23.86 3.94
C SER A 193 -14.61 -23.55 4.41
N PRO A 194 -14.34 -23.48 5.72
CA PRO A 194 -12.99 -23.17 6.24
C PRO A 194 -11.93 -24.10 5.66
N GLU A 195 -12.27 -25.38 5.47
CA GLU A 195 -11.38 -26.37 4.89
C GLU A 195 -11.04 -26.03 3.44
N THR A 196 -12.03 -25.69 2.61
CA THR A 196 -11.80 -25.29 1.21
C THR A 196 -10.98 -24.00 1.11
N PHE A 197 -11.18 -23.04 2.03
CA PHE A 197 -10.45 -21.77 2.06
C PHE A 197 -8.95 -21.93 2.31
N PHE A 198 -8.54 -22.89 3.15
CA PHE A 198 -7.14 -23.15 3.48
C PHE A 198 -6.47 -24.23 2.61
N THR A 199 -7.25 -25.08 1.93
CA THR A 199 -6.72 -26.21 1.13
C THR A 199 -6.72 -25.97 -0.38
N THR A 200 -7.54 -25.06 -0.91
CA THR A 200 -7.64 -24.85 -2.36
C THR A 200 -6.52 -23.93 -2.85
N ILE A 201 -5.40 -24.54 -3.24
CA ILE A 201 -4.33 -23.87 -3.99
C ILE A 201 -4.66 -24.02 -5.48
N SER A 202 -5.20 -22.96 -6.09
CA SER A 202 -5.40 -22.91 -7.55
C SER A 202 -4.24 -22.11 -8.15
N ASN A 203 -3.36 -22.79 -8.86
CA ASN A 203 -2.17 -22.21 -9.47
C ASN A 203 -2.32 -22.21 -11.00
N THR A 204 -2.68 -21.06 -11.58
CA THR A 204 -2.72 -20.87 -13.04
C THR A 204 -1.41 -20.25 -13.56
N SER A 205 -0.40 -20.08 -12.71
CA SER A 205 0.85 -19.37 -13.04
C SER A 205 1.89 -20.22 -13.79
N GLY A 206 1.68 -21.53 -13.91
CA GLY A 206 2.58 -22.45 -14.62
C GLY A 206 3.85 -22.85 -13.87
N TRP A 207 4.03 -22.38 -12.62
CA TRP A 207 5.10 -22.84 -11.73
C TRP A 207 4.68 -24.11 -10.98
N GLN A 208 5.55 -25.13 -10.91
CA GLN A 208 5.30 -26.31 -10.07
C GLN A 208 5.04 -25.90 -8.62
N ASP A 209 4.14 -26.61 -7.95
CA ASP A 209 3.53 -26.34 -6.63
C ASP A 209 4.50 -26.26 -5.42
N GLY A 210 5.80 -26.08 -5.66
CA GLY A 210 6.85 -26.14 -4.65
C GLY A 210 7.02 -24.89 -3.77
N ASN A 211 6.30 -23.79 -4.05
CA ASN A 211 6.59 -22.51 -3.39
C ASN A 211 5.38 -21.92 -2.64
N ALA A 212 4.32 -22.68 -2.46
CA ALA A 212 3.17 -22.25 -1.69
C ALA A 212 3.39 -22.48 -0.16
N PHE A 213 4.29 -21.70 0.42
CA PHE A 213 4.34 -21.26 1.83
C PHE A 213 4.86 -22.14 2.99
N PHE A 214 5.54 -23.26 2.75
CA PHE A 214 6.09 -24.16 3.80
C PHE A 214 5.02 -24.98 4.58
N ASP A 215 5.19 -26.31 4.54
CA ASP A 215 4.65 -27.26 5.53
C ASP A 215 3.14 -27.62 5.50
N GLN A 216 2.63 -28.07 4.35
CA GLN A 216 1.48 -29.02 4.33
C GLN A 216 1.95 -30.42 3.91
N SER A 217 2.80 -30.50 2.87
CA SER A 217 3.35 -31.77 2.37
C SER A 217 4.19 -32.56 3.40
N LYS A 218 4.78 -31.90 4.41
CA LYS A 218 5.56 -32.58 5.45
C LYS A 218 4.72 -33.14 6.59
N ARG A 219 3.52 -32.59 6.86
CA ARG A 219 2.62 -33.16 7.88
C ARG A 219 1.99 -34.45 7.39
N ASP A 220 1.57 -34.52 6.13
CA ASP A 220 1.03 -35.74 5.54
C ASP A 220 2.07 -36.86 5.44
N GLN A 221 3.35 -36.53 5.18
CA GLN A 221 4.43 -37.52 5.22
C GLN A 221 4.80 -37.98 6.64
N LEU A 222 4.72 -37.11 7.64
CA LEU A 222 5.00 -37.46 9.03
C LEU A 222 3.88 -38.28 9.68
N GLU A 223 2.61 -38.04 9.32
CA GLU A 223 1.48 -38.88 9.77
C GLU A 223 1.51 -40.28 9.15
N SER A 224 2.00 -40.44 7.91
CA SER A 224 2.20 -41.76 7.28
C SER A 224 3.37 -42.58 7.85
N LEU A 225 4.27 -41.95 8.61
CA LEU A 225 5.42 -42.60 9.27
C LEU A 225 5.14 -42.94 10.74
N LEU A 226 4.01 -42.49 11.29
CA LEU A 226 3.57 -42.72 12.66
C LEU A 226 2.33 -43.65 12.76
N SER A 227 1.82 -44.15 11.63
CA SER A 227 0.79 -45.20 11.51
C SER A 227 1.36 -46.50 10.96
#